data_AF-A0A357R4K2-F1
#
_entry.id   AF-A0A357R4K2-F1
#
_cell.length_a   1.000
_cell.length_b   1.000
_cell.length_c   1.000
_cell.angle_alpha   90.00
_cell.angle_beta   90.00
_cell.angle_gamma   90.00
#
_symmetry.space_group_name_H-M   'P 1'
#
loop_
_entity.id
_entity.type
_entity.pdbx_description
1 polymer ?
#
loop_
_entity_poly.entity_id
_entity_poly.type
_entity_poly.pdbx_seq_one_letter_code
_entity_poly.pdbx_strand_id
1 'polypeptide(L)'
;YQVNKAKLIEKIAALVRDKKIEGITDLRDETDRHGMRVVIELRRDINPHILLNQLYKNTQLQQGYGINMLALVNNHPTVLTLREMLFYYLEHQQE
;
A
#
# COMPACT_ATOMS: atom_id res chain seq x y z
N TYR A 1 -0.94 -2.52 2.33
CA TYR A 1 -1.25 -2.67 3.77
C TYR A 1 -1.55 -1.31 4.34
N GLN A 2 -2.58 -1.17 5.21
CA GLN A 2 -2.98 0.12 5.81
C GLN A 2 -3.23 1.27 4.81
N VAL A 3 -3.77 0.95 3.63
CA VAL A 3 -4.19 1.95 2.64
C VAL A 3 -5.70 2.01 2.63
N ASN A 4 -6.26 3.22 2.70
CA ASN A 4 -7.71 3.42 2.59
C ASN A 4 -8.09 3.53 1.10
N LYS A 5 -8.96 2.62 0.63
CA LYS A 5 -9.40 2.56 -0.77
C LYS A 5 -10.05 3.88 -1.23
N ALA A 6 -10.99 4.43 -0.46
CA ALA A 6 -11.71 5.64 -0.84
C ALA A 6 -10.74 6.83 -1.00
N LYS A 7 -9.80 7.00 -0.06
CA LYS A 7 -8.76 8.05 -0.15
C LYS A 7 -7.82 7.84 -1.33
N LEU A 8 -7.50 6.58 -1.68
CA LEU A 8 -6.68 6.28 -2.85
C LEU A 8 -7.39 6.70 -4.15
N ILE A 9 -8.67 6.34 -4.30
CA ILE A 9 -9.49 6.70 -5.46
C ILE A 9 -9.64 8.22 -5.55
N GLU A 10 -9.95 8.89 -4.44
CA GLU A 10 -10.04 10.34 -4.35
C GLU A 10 -8.73 11.02 -4.78
N LYS A 11 -7.59 10.48 -4.33
CA LYS A 11 -6.27 10.98 -4.71
C LYS A 11 -6.03 10.84 -6.22
N ILE A 12 -6.38 9.71 -6.83
CA ILE A 12 -6.25 9.51 -8.27
C ILE A 12 -7.14 10.52 -9.02
N ALA A 13 -8.41 10.66 -8.62
CA ALA A 13 -9.32 11.62 -9.22
C ALA A 13 -8.79 13.07 -9.13
N ALA A 14 -8.18 13.44 -7.99
CA ALA A 14 -7.54 14.74 -7.83
C ALA A 14 -6.33 14.91 -8.79
N LEU A 15 -5.47 13.91 -8.92
CA LEU A 15 -4.32 13.96 -9.84
C LEU A 15 -4.76 14.14 -11.32
N VAL A 16 -5.90 13.55 -11.70
CA VAL A 16 -6.49 13.71 -13.04
C VAL A 16 -7.06 15.12 -13.21
N ARG A 17 -7.85 15.61 -12.25
CA ARG A 17 -8.41 16.98 -12.28
C ARG A 17 -7.32 18.05 -12.35
N ASP A 18 -6.24 17.85 -11.60
CA ASP A 18 -5.09 18.77 -11.56
C ASP A 18 -4.17 18.63 -12.78
N LYS A 19 -4.50 17.77 -13.75
CA LYS A 19 -3.69 17.44 -14.94
C LYS A 19 -2.27 16.98 -14.61
N LYS A 20 -2.05 16.43 -13.42
CA LYS A 20 -0.77 15.79 -13.04
C LYS A 20 -0.62 14.40 -13.67
N ILE A 21 -1.74 13.74 -13.90
CA ILE A 21 -1.84 12.49 -14.66
C ILE A 21 -2.89 12.72 -15.74
N GLU A 22 -2.50 12.53 -16.99
CA GLU A 22 -3.40 12.69 -18.14
C GLU A 22 -3.72 11.34 -18.78
N GLY A 23 -4.82 11.29 -19.53
CA GLY A 23 -5.17 10.11 -20.31
C GLY A 23 -6.03 9.07 -19.60
N ILE A 24 -6.40 9.30 -18.33
CA ILE A 24 -7.47 8.55 -17.66
C ILE A 24 -8.81 9.10 -18.14
N THR A 25 -9.66 8.23 -18.72
CA THR A 25 -11.00 8.59 -19.20
C THR A 25 -12.08 8.29 -18.19
N ASP A 26 -11.91 7.24 -17.39
CA ASP A 26 -12.84 6.89 -16.31
C ASP A 26 -12.14 6.19 -15.14
N LEU A 27 -12.73 6.29 -13.95
CA LEU A 27 -12.27 5.69 -12.70
C LEU A 27 -13.47 5.15 -11.91
N ARG A 28 -13.58 3.82 -11.83
CA ARG A 28 -14.73 3.14 -11.20
C ARG A 28 -14.32 2.19 -10.08
N ASP A 29 -15.12 2.15 -9.02
CA ASP A 29 -15.02 1.16 -7.95
C ASP A 29 -16.09 0.10 -8.17
N GLU A 30 -15.67 -1.08 -8.63
CA GLU A 30 -16.51 -2.26 -8.90
C GLU A 30 -16.39 -3.29 -7.77
N THR A 31 -16.06 -2.83 -6.55
CA THR A 31 -15.98 -3.71 -5.37
C THR A 31 -17.35 -4.26 -5.01
N ASP A 32 -17.42 -5.57 -4.80
CA ASP A 32 -18.62 -6.29 -4.40
C ASP A 32 -18.36 -7.21 -3.20
N ARG A 33 -19.29 -8.14 -2.94
CA ARG A 33 -19.17 -9.13 -1.85
C ARG A 33 -18.13 -10.22 -2.14
N HIS A 34 -17.70 -10.38 -3.39
CA HIS A 34 -16.77 -11.41 -3.84
C HIS A 34 -15.33 -10.89 -3.97
N GLY A 35 -15.14 -9.58 -4.10
CA GLY A 35 -13.81 -9.00 -4.11
C GLY A 35 -13.77 -7.50 -4.28
N MET A 36 -12.57 -6.95 -4.08
CA MET A 36 -12.27 -5.55 -4.32
C MET A 36 -11.75 -5.37 -5.74
N ARG A 37 -12.37 -4.46 -6.51
CA ARG A 37 -11.96 -4.15 -7.89
C ARG A 37 -12.07 -2.66 -8.15
N VAL A 38 -10.99 -2.06 -8.61
CA VAL A 38 -10.96 -0.66 -9.09
C VAL A 38 -10.52 -0.68 -10.55
N VAL A 39 -11.32 -0.06 -11.41
CA VAL A 39 -11.08 -0.01 -12.86
C VAL A 39 -10.68 1.41 -13.24
N ILE A 40 -9.57 1.51 -13.97
CA ILE A 40 -9.07 2.76 -14.54
C ILE A 40 -9.08 2.60 -16.06
N GLU A 41 -9.93 3.37 -16.73
CA GLU A 41 -9.99 3.37 -18.18
C GLU A 41 -9.06 4.44 -18.75
N LEU A 42 -8.36 4.08 -19.82
CA LEU A 42 -7.37 4.92 -20.46
C LEU A 42 -7.81 5.28 -21.88
N ARG A 43 -7.40 6.46 -22.32
CA ARG A 43 -7.47 6.85 -23.73
C ARG A 43 -6.51 5.98 -24.56
N ARG A 44 -6.90 5.67 -25.81
CA ARG A 44 -6.22 4.67 -26.66
C ARG A 44 -4.76 4.98 -27.00
N ASP A 45 -4.37 6.24 -26.98
CA ASP A 45 -3.02 6.75 -27.28
C ASP A 45 -2.05 6.65 -26.10
N ILE A 46 -2.54 6.27 -24.91
CA ILE A 46 -1.74 6.23 -23.69
C ILE A 46 -1.06 4.88 -23.55
N ASN A 47 0.25 4.91 -23.29
CA ASN A 47 0.98 3.73 -22.86
C ASN A 47 0.61 3.39 -21.39
N PRO A 48 -0.06 2.24 -21.12
CA PRO A 48 -0.53 1.92 -19.79
C PRO A 48 0.60 1.77 -18.76
N HIS A 49 1.79 1.32 -19.18
CA HIS A 49 2.92 1.13 -18.28
C HIS A 49 3.52 2.45 -17.80
N ILE A 50 3.57 3.47 -18.67
CA ILE A 50 4.04 4.81 -18.29
C ILE A 50 3.08 5.42 -17.25
N LEU A 51 1.78 5.33 -17.51
CA LEU A 51 0.76 5.85 -16.60
C LEU A 51 0.74 5.08 -15.27
N LEU A 52 0.90 3.75 -15.30
CA LEU A 52 1.01 2.94 -14.09
C LEU A 52 2.22 3.38 -13.23
N ASN A 53 3.37 3.66 -13.84
CA ASN A 53 4.53 4.18 -13.12
C ASN A 53 4.27 5.57 -12.51
N GLN A 54 3.53 6.43 -13.21
CA GLN A 54 3.10 7.72 -12.64
C GLN A 54 2.18 7.52 -11.43
N LEU A 55 1.24 6.57 -11.50
CA LEU A 55 0.38 6.22 -10.37
C LEU A 55 1.19 5.70 -9.19
N TYR A 56 2.16 4.80 -9.41
CA TYR A 56 3.06 4.32 -8.34
C TYR A 56 3.85 5.46 -7.68
N LYS A 57 4.31 6.43 -8.47
CA LYS A 57 5.09 7.56 -7.95
C LYS A 57 4.24 8.55 -7.15
N ASN A 58 2.98 8.73 -7.50
CA ASN A 58 2.15 9.84 -6.98
C ASN A 58 1.00 9.39 -6.05
N THR A 59 0.86 8.09 -5.80
CA THR A 59 -0.23 7.51 -4.99
C THR A 59 0.30 6.47 -4.00
N GLN A 60 -0.57 6.01 -3.10
CA GLN A 60 -0.26 4.96 -2.13
C GLN A 60 -0.33 3.53 -2.71
N LEU A 61 -0.45 3.38 -4.04
CA LEU A 61 -0.34 2.07 -4.68
C LEU A 61 1.05 1.44 -4.45
N GLN A 62 2.08 2.28 -4.33
CA GLN A 62 3.43 1.86 -3.96
C GLN A 62 3.90 2.72 -2.78
N GLN A 63 4.24 2.08 -1.67
CA GLN A 63 4.76 2.76 -0.48
C GLN A 63 5.85 1.90 0.18
N GLY A 64 6.85 2.57 0.76
CA GLY A 64 7.82 1.91 1.62
C GLY A 64 7.19 1.48 2.95
N TYR A 65 7.76 0.46 3.58
CA TYR A 65 7.39 0.05 4.93
C TYR A 65 8.64 0.04 5.80
N GLY A 66 8.67 0.90 6.81
CA GLY A 66 9.76 0.96 7.79
C GLY A 66 9.62 -0.17 8.80
N ILE A 67 10.44 -1.21 8.66
CA ILE A 67 10.44 -2.34 9.61
C ILE A 67 11.18 -1.90 10.88
N ASN A 68 10.50 -1.98 12.02
CA ASN A 68 11.11 -1.82 13.35
C ASN A 68 10.62 -2.95 14.26
N MET A 69 11.51 -3.89 14.56
CA MET A 69 11.22 -5.05 15.41
C MET A 69 11.52 -4.71 16.87
N LEU A 70 10.68 -3.85 17.47
CA LEU A 70 10.79 -3.40 18.86
C LEU A 70 9.79 -4.14 19.75
N ALA A 71 10.25 -4.71 20.85
CA ALA A 71 9.41 -5.39 21.84
C ALA A 71 9.90 -5.13 23.27
N LEU A 72 9.13 -5.56 24.28
CA LEU A 72 9.58 -5.58 25.67
C LEU A 72 10.24 -6.92 25.97
N VAL A 73 11.48 -6.87 26.46
CA VAL A 73 12.19 -8.02 27.05
C VAL A 73 12.46 -7.68 28.51
N ASN A 74 11.95 -8.48 29.44
CA ASN A 74 12.06 -8.23 30.88
C ASN A 74 11.63 -6.80 31.26
N ASN A 75 10.51 -6.32 30.71
CA ASN A 75 9.97 -4.96 30.88
C ASN A 75 10.86 -3.81 30.35
N HIS A 76 11.90 -4.10 29.57
CA HIS A 76 12.71 -3.08 28.90
C HIS A 76 12.47 -3.09 27.37
N PRO A 77 12.34 -1.92 26.72
CA PRO A 77 12.20 -1.84 25.27
C PRO A 77 13.51 -2.24 24.58
N THR A 78 13.45 -3.23 23.69
CA THR A 78 14.61 -3.78 22.98
C THR A 78 14.29 -3.94 21.50
N VAL A 79 15.18 -3.45 20.64
CA VAL A 79 15.15 -3.74 19.20
C VAL A 79 15.77 -5.12 19.00
N LEU A 80 15.03 -6.02 18.38
CA LEU A 80 15.40 -7.41 18.22
C LEU A 80 15.54 -7.76 16.73
N THR A 81 16.47 -8.65 16.43
CA THR A 81 16.55 -9.36 15.17
C THR A 81 15.49 -10.46 15.10
N LEU A 82 15.24 -11.01 13.91
CA LEU A 82 14.33 -12.15 13.75
C LEU A 82 14.75 -13.36 14.61
N ARG A 83 16.06 -13.60 14.75
CA ARG A 83 16.58 -14.70 15.56
C ARG A 83 16.22 -14.51 17.03
N GLU A 84 16.40 -13.32 17.57
CA GLU A 84 16.12 -13.03 18.98
C GLU A 84 14.61 -13.09 19.27
N MET A 85 13.78 -12.60 18.34
CA MET A 85 12.33 -12.75 18.42
C MET A 85 11.92 -14.23 18.53
N LEU A 86 12.50 -15.10 17.69
CA LEU A 86 12.23 -16.54 17.73
C LEU A 86 12.78 -17.21 19.00
N PHE A 87 13.95 -16.78 19.47
CA PHE A 87 14.54 -17.28 20.71
C PHE A 87 13.62 -17.02 21.91
N TYR A 88 13.18 -15.77 22.10
CA TYR A 88 12.29 -15.43 23.21
C TYR A 88 10.91 -16.10 23.09
N TYR A 89 10.41 -16.29 21.87
CA TYR A 89 9.20 -17.08 21.65
C TYR A 89 9.37 -18.53 22.12
N LEU A 90 10.49 -19.18 21.76
CA LEU A 90 10.75 -20.57 22.14
C LEU A 90 10.99 -20.73 23.64
N GLU A 91 11.71 -19.82 24.29
CA GLU A 91 11.89 -19.83 25.75
C GLU A 91 10.52 -19.76 26.46
N HIS A 92 9.64 -18.85 26.02
CA HIS A 92 8.28 -18.75 26.57
C HIS A 92 7.44 -20.03 26.39
N GLN A 93 7.71 -20.84 25.36
CA GLN A 93 7.00 -22.10 25.14
C GLN A 93 7.54 -23.26 25.98
N GLN A 94 8.76 -23.14 26.54
CA GLN A 94 9.38 -24.17 27.38
C GLN A 94 8.98 -24.02 28.87
N GLU A 95 8.61 -22.81 29.29
CA GLU A 95 7.99 -22.52 30.57
C GLU A 95 6.53 -23.01 30.64
#